data_AF-A0A958BDG5-F1
#
_entry.id   AF-A0A958BDG5-F1
#
_cell.length_a   1.000
_cell.length_b   1.000
_cell.length_c   1.000
_cell.angle_alpha   90.00
_cell.angle_beta   90.00
_cell.angle_gamma   90.00
#
_symmetry.space_group_name_H-M   'P 1'
#
loop_
_entity.id
_entity.type
_entity.pdbx_description
1 polymer ?
#
loop_
_entity_poly.entity_id
_entity_poly.type
_entity_poly.pdbx_seq_one_letter_code
_entity_poly.pdbx_strand_id
1 'polypeptide(L)'
;MIEFKMDRRVFYGLLTVLGVGLALGLGLMLGKMMSGGEQAAAPVAPALSGADAGAAPEQAGIPLPVDDPAAAVDIIQGNGSTQSQQDPAQFQPPPQTIDYAALGINPDGELTPEQDATVSRILQTDAEAKLNDPNVIWVDVRSDVEFEQGHIPGSRNIVAYVQDDQFGTLPKDQEIILYCA
;
A
#
# COMPACT_ATOMS: atom_id res chain seq x y z
N MET A 1 11.99 -57.71 9.62
CA MET A 1 11.28 -56.49 10.03
C MET A 1 12.22 -55.33 9.74
N ILE A 2 11.95 -54.52 8.72
CA ILE A 2 12.84 -53.40 8.34
C ILE A 2 12.30 -52.17 9.08
N GLU A 3 13.02 -51.73 10.10
CA GLU A 3 12.67 -50.54 10.88
C GLU A 3 13.27 -49.30 10.21
N PHE A 4 12.43 -48.47 9.61
CA PHE A 4 12.86 -47.26 8.91
C PHE A 4 12.88 -46.08 9.90
N LYS A 5 14.04 -45.79 10.49
CA LYS A 5 14.20 -44.61 11.36
C LYS A 5 14.33 -43.36 10.49
N MET A 6 13.21 -42.70 10.21
CA MET A 6 13.19 -41.43 9.48
C MET A 6 13.16 -40.24 10.45
N ASP A 7 13.97 -39.22 10.19
CA ASP A 7 14.00 -38.00 10.99
C ASP A 7 12.62 -37.33 10.99
N ARG A 8 12.18 -36.84 12.15
CA ARG A 8 10.88 -36.20 12.33
C ARG A 8 10.69 -35.01 11.38
N ARG A 9 11.77 -34.29 11.04
CA ARG A 9 11.75 -33.17 10.08
C ARG A 9 11.52 -33.67 8.65
N VAL A 10 12.15 -34.79 8.28
CA VAL A 10 11.97 -35.42 6.96
C VAL A 10 10.57 -36.00 6.82
N PHE A 11 10.04 -36.60 7.89
CA PHE A 11 8.67 -37.10 7.93
C PHE A 11 7.65 -35.98 7.71
N TYR A 12 7.76 -34.87 8.44
CA TYR A 12 6.86 -33.72 8.25
C TYR A 12 7.06 -33.04 6.89
N GLY A 13 8.29 -32.95 6.38
CA GLY A 13 8.55 -32.43 5.03
C GLY A 13 7.84 -33.23 3.95
N LEU A 14 7.89 -34.57 4.02
CA LEU A 14 7.18 -35.43 3.08
C LEU A 14 5.66 -35.26 3.19
N LEU A 15 5.14 -35.17 4.42
CA LEU A 15 3.71 -34.98 4.68
C LEU A 15 3.19 -33.65 4.14
N THR A 16 3.96 -32.56 4.26
CA THR A 16 3.62 -31.25 3.71
C THR A 16 3.56 -31.27 2.18
N VAL A 17 4.56 -31.88 1.52
CA VAL A 17 4.59 -31.99 0.06
C VAL A 17 3.42 -32.83 -0.46
N LEU A 18 3.11 -33.94 0.23
CA LEU A 18 2.00 -34.83 -0.13
C LEU A 18 0.64 -34.13 0.07
N GLY A 19 0.49 -33.36 1.15
CA GLY A 19 -0.71 -32.56 1.44
C GLY A 19 -0.98 -31.47 0.39
N VAL A 20 0.04 -30.68 0.04
CA VAL A 20 -0.07 -29.63 -1.00
C VAL A 20 -0.38 -30.24 -2.37
N GLY A 21 0.26 -31.36 -2.70
CA GLY A 21 0.00 -32.08 -3.96
C GLY A 21 -1.43 -32.59 -4.05
N LEU A 22 -1.99 -33.14 -2.98
CA LEU A 22 -3.39 -33.58 -2.93
C LEU A 22 -4.37 -32.39 -3.05
N ALA A 23 -4.10 -31.28 -2.37
CA ALA A 23 -4.96 -30.09 -2.43
C ALA A 23 -5.03 -29.50 -3.85
N LEU A 24 -3.87 -29.36 -4.52
CA LEU A 24 -3.81 -28.88 -5.89
C LEU A 24 -4.43 -29.87 -6.89
N GLY A 25 -4.19 -31.17 -6.71
CA GLY A 25 -4.78 -32.21 -7.56
C GLY A 25 -6.30 -32.26 -7.47
N LEU A 26 -6.86 -32.17 -6.26
CA LEU A 26 -8.31 -32.14 -6.05
C LEU A 26 -8.93 -30.86 -6.60
N GLY A 27 -8.30 -29.70 -6.36
CA GLY A 27 -8.76 -28.41 -6.87
C GLY A 27 -8.83 -28.36 -8.41
N LEU A 28 -7.80 -28.87 -9.09
CA LEU A 28 -7.78 -28.91 -10.55
C LEU A 28 -8.84 -29.87 -11.12
N MET A 29 -9.11 -30.99 -10.44
CA MET A 29 -10.12 -31.96 -10.87
C MET A 29 -11.56 -31.44 -10.66
N LEU A 30 -11.84 -30.70 -9.57
CA LEU A 30 -13.13 -30.05 -9.37
C LEU A 30 -13.35 -28.90 -10.36
N GLY A 31 -12.34 -28.07 -10.63
CA GLY A 31 -12.44 -26.98 -11.61
C GLY A 31 -12.78 -27.48 -13.02
N LYS A 32 -12.25 -28.64 -13.40
CA LYS A 32 -12.54 -29.27 -14.69
C LYS A 32 -13.95 -29.88 -14.78
N MET A 33 -14.60 -30.18 -13.65
CA MET A 33 -15.99 -30.63 -13.60
C MET A 33 -17.00 -29.47 -13.59
N MET A 34 -16.61 -28.25 -13.20
CA MET A 34 -17.49 -27.06 -13.20
C MET A 34 -17.35 -26.16 -14.44
N SER A 35 -16.40 -26.44 -15.34
CA SER A 35 -16.17 -25.65 -16.56
C SER A 35 -17.03 -26.09 -17.77
N GLY A 36 -18.08 -26.87 -17.54
CA GLY A 36 -19.00 -27.36 -18.58
C GLY A 36 -20.24 -26.48 -18.71
N GLY A 37 -20.13 -25.37 -19.45
CA GLY A 37 -21.25 -24.69 -20.10
C GLY A 37 -22.00 -23.64 -19.27
N GLU A 38 -21.83 -22.36 -19.63
CA GLU A 38 -22.94 -21.46 -19.96
C GLU A 38 -22.34 -20.16 -20.54
N GLN A 39 -22.51 -19.94 -21.85
CA GLN A 39 -22.33 -18.62 -22.45
C GLN A 39 -23.57 -17.81 -22.12
N ALA A 40 -23.52 -17.01 -21.05
CA ALA A 40 -24.57 -16.04 -20.76
C ALA A 40 -24.19 -14.69 -21.40
N ALA A 41 -24.83 -14.40 -22.53
CA ALA A 41 -24.86 -13.09 -23.15
C ALA A 41 -25.42 -12.05 -22.17
N ALA A 42 -24.71 -10.94 -22.00
CA ALA A 42 -25.19 -9.79 -21.24
C ALA A 42 -26.21 -8.98 -22.05
N PRO A 43 -27.29 -8.47 -21.42
CA PRO A 43 -28.33 -7.71 -22.12
C PRO A 43 -27.86 -6.28 -22.45
N VAL A 44 -28.24 -5.83 -23.65
CA VAL A 44 -28.17 -4.43 -24.06
C VAL A 44 -29.31 -3.66 -23.36
N ALA A 45 -28.96 -2.72 -22.49
CA ALA A 45 -29.89 -1.75 -21.91
C ALA A 45 -29.51 -0.32 -22.37
N PRO A 46 -30.48 0.59 -22.48
CA PRO A 46 -30.43 1.72 -23.41
C PRO A 46 -29.68 2.94 -22.88
N ALA A 47 -29.15 3.71 -23.82
CA ALA A 47 -28.58 5.03 -23.58
C ALA A 47 -29.63 6.00 -23.03
N LEU A 48 -29.34 6.60 -21.87
CA LEU A 48 -29.93 7.87 -21.44
C LEU A 48 -28.85 8.74 -20.78
N SER A 49 -28.91 9.99 -21.15
CA SER A 49 -28.01 11.10 -20.87
C SER A 49 -27.97 11.53 -19.41
N GLY A 50 -26.82 12.08 -19.01
CA GLY A 50 -26.81 13.29 -18.18
C GLY A 50 -25.99 13.22 -16.90
N ALA A 51 -24.93 14.05 -16.89
CA ALA A 51 -24.37 14.80 -15.78
C ALA A 51 -23.51 14.08 -14.72
N ASP A 52 -22.22 14.41 -14.82
CA ASP A 52 -21.35 14.89 -13.73
C ASP A 52 -20.87 13.87 -12.70
N ALA A 53 -19.66 13.35 -12.93
CA ALA A 53 -18.77 12.88 -11.87
C ALA A 53 -17.32 13.10 -12.32
N GLY A 54 -16.53 13.63 -11.39
CA GLY A 54 -15.18 14.13 -11.58
C GLY A 54 -14.17 13.09 -12.06
N ALA A 55 -13.10 13.64 -12.61
CA ALA A 55 -12.03 12.98 -13.32
C ALA A 55 -11.36 11.83 -12.55
N ALA A 56 -11.19 10.71 -13.25
CA ALA A 56 -10.15 9.71 -12.97
C ALA A 56 -8.82 10.17 -13.61
N PRO A 57 -7.65 9.77 -13.08
CA PRO A 57 -6.36 10.24 -13.58
C PRO A 57 -6.11 9.68 -14.99
N GLU A 58 -5.95 10.57 -15.96
CA GLU A 58 -5.49 10.23 -17.30
C GLU A 58 -4.12 9.56 -17.18
N GLN A 59 -4.06 8.32 -17.65
CA GLN A 59 -2.80 7.63 -17.93
C GLN A 59 -2.04 8.50 -18.95
N ALA A 60 -0.92 9.07 -18.51
CA ALA A 60 -0.07 9.95 -19.29
C ALA A 60 0.54 9.23 -20.50
N GLY A 61 -0.23 9.10 -21.58
CA GLY A 61 0.33 9.03 -22.92
C GLY A 61 0.88 10.41 -23.25
N ILE A 62 2.13 10.50 -23.74
CA ILE A 62 2.69 11.76 -24.20
C ILE A 62 1.80 12.26 -25.35
N PRO A 63 1.07 13.38 -25.19
CA PRO A 63 0.26 13.90 -26.28
C PRO A 63 1.23 14.40 -27.35
N LEU A 64 1.31 13.71 -28.49
CA LEU A 64 2.02 14.23 -29.64
C LEU A 64 1.26 15.46 -30.16
N PRO A 65 1.91 16.61 -30.38
CA PRO A 65 1.28 17.76 -31.00
C PRO A 65 0.82 17.37 -32.41
N VAL A 66 -0.47 17.05 -32.58
CA VAL A 66 -1.03 16.66 -33.88
C VAL A 66 -1.13 17.84 -34.85
N ASP A 67 -1.11 19.06 -34.31
CA ASP A 67 -1.18 20.32 -35.04
C ASP A 67 0.21 20.92 -35.35
N ASP A 68 1.27 20.37 -34.75
CA ASP A 68 2.66 20.82 -34.97
C ASP A 68 3.60 19.62 -35.19
N PRO A 69 3.77 19.18 -36.45
CA PRO A 69 4.63 18.05 -36.77
C PRO A 69 6.11 18.34 -36.49
N ALA A 70 6.54 19.61 -36.41
CA ALA A 70 7.91 19.95 -36.05
C ALA A 70 8.16 19.72 -34.56
N ALA A 71 7.22 20.13 -33.70
CA ALA A 71 7.27 19.84 -32.27
C ALA A 71 7.22 18.33 -31.97
N ALA A 72 6.44 17.56 -32.75
CA ALA A 72 6.42 16.10 -32.64
C ALA A 72 7.78 15.47 -33.01
N VAL A 73 8.47 16.00 -34.03
CA VAL A 73 9.81 15.53 -34.43
C VAL A 73 10.86 15.85 -33.35
N ASP A 74 10.80 17.02 -32.73
CA ASP A 74 11.71 17.37 -31.62
C ASP A 74 11.51 16.46 -30.40
N ILE A 75 10.27 16.08 -30.08
CA ILE A 75 9.97 15.13 -29.00
C ILE A 75 10.55 13.74 -29.34
N ILE A 76 10.39 13.27 -30.58
CA ILE A 76 10.90 11.96 -31.03
C ILE A 76 12.43 11.95 -31.07
N GLN A 77 13.06 13.07 -31.41
CA GLN A 77 14.53 13.21 -31.48
C GLN A 77 15.17 13.55 -30.11
N GLY A 78 14.36 13.71 -29.05
CA GLY A 78 14.84 14.02 -27.70
C GLY A 78 15.28 15.48 -27.51
N ASN A 79 14.97 16.35 -28.46
CA ASN A 79 15.26 17.79 -28.41
C ASN A 79 14.08 18.60 -27.84
N GLY A 80 12.90 18.00 -27.73
CA GLY A 80 11.70 18.63 -27.19
C GLY A 80 11.74 18.73 -25.66
N SER A 81 11.73 19.95 -25.13
CA SER A 81 11.48 20.20 -23.71
C SER A 81 9.98 20.13 -23.41
N THR A 82 9.40 18.93 -23.45
CA THR A 82 8.16 18.70 -22.69
C THR A 82 8.52 18.74 -21.21
N GLN A 83 8.27 19.91 -20.59
CA GLN A 83 8.31 20.08 -19.14
C GLN A 83 7.23 19.21 -18.49
N SER A 84 7.53 17.92 -18.33
CA SER A 84 7.29 17.22 -17.08
C SER A 84 8.63 16.83 -16.47
N GLN A 85 9.61 17.73 -16.60
CA GLN A 85 10.63 17.87 -15.57
C GLN A 85 9.91 18.43 -14.34
N GLN A 86 9.45 17.54 -13.47
CA GLN A 86 9.38 17.89 -12.07
C GLN A 86 10.82 18.21 -11.67
N ASP A 87 11.15 19.50 -11.70
CA ASP A 87 12.34 20.01 -11.05
C ASP A 87 12.32 19.46 -9.62
N PRO A 88 13.35 18.74 -9.15
CA PRO A 88 13.39 18.27 -7.77
C PRO A 88 13.27 19.40 -6.74
N ALA A 89 13.45 20.67 -7.15
CA ALA A 89 13.16 21.84 -6.34
C ALA A 89 11.68 22.30 -6.34
N GLN A 90 10.78 21.62 -7.07
CA GLN A 90 9.35 21.94 -7.20
C GLN A 90 8.44 20.85 -6.61
N PHE A 91 8.97 19.80 -5.97
CA PHE A 91 8.18 19.00 -5.04
C PHE A 91 7.87 19.88 -3.84
N GLN A 92 6.80 20.65 -3.92
CA GLN A 92 6.24 21.30 -2.76
C GLN A 92 5.58 20.19 -1.95
N PRO A 93 6.09 19.86 -0.74
CA PRO A 93 5.35 18.97 0.13
C PRO A 93 3.95 19.57 0.32
N PRO A 94 2.92 18.73 0.51
CA PRO A 94 1.57 19.23 0.77
C PRO A 94 1.64 20.31 1.86
N PRO A 95 0.82 21.37 1.77
CA PRO A 95 0.85 22.46 2.73
C PRO A 95 0.72 21.89 4.13
N GLN A 96 1.76 22.11 4.95
CA GLN A 96 1.84 21.59 6.30
C GLN A 96 0.65 22.15 7.09
N THR A 97 -0.25 21.28 7.52
CA THR A 97 -1.43 21.67 8.30
C THR A 97 -1.09 21.88 9.77
N ILE A 98 0.09 21.43 10.20
CA ILE A 98 0.61 21.54 11.56
C ILE A 98 1.70 22.62 11.64
N ASP A 99 1.59 23.51 12.64
CA ASP A 99 2.66 24.43 13.02
C ASP A 99 3.68 23.69 13.90
N TYR A 100 4.66 23.03 13.26
CA TYR A 100 5.72 22.31 13.97
C TYR A 100 6.56 23.21 14.86
N ALA A 101 6.75 24.48 14.48
CA ALA A 101 7.51 25.43 15.28
C ALA A 101 6.80 25.73 16.60
N ALA A 102 5.46 25.82 16.61
CA ALA A 102 4.69 25.93 17.85
C ALA A 102 4.80 24.68 18.75
N LEU A 103 5.13 23.51 18.17
CA LEU A 103 5.39 22.28 18.91
C LEU A 103 6.87 22.13 19.35
N GLY A 104 7.72 23.12 19.04
CA GLY A 104 9.15 23.06 19.32
C GLY A 104 9.93 22.11 18.41
N ILE A 105 9.35 21.71 17.28
CA ILE A 105 9.97 20.90 16.23
C ILE A 105 10.49 21.84 15.13
N ASN A 106 11.48 21.40 14.36
CA ASN A 106 12.00 22.20 13.27
C ASN A 106 10.91 22.47 12.20
N PRO A 107 10.96 23.61 11.48
CA PRO A 107 9.93 23.94 10.49
C PRO A 107 9.80 22.95 9.32
N ASP A 108 10.84 22.14 9.09
CA ASP A 108 10.86 21.04 8.12
C ASP A 108 10.22 19.75 8.66
N GLY A 109 9.78 19.74 9.92
CA GLY A 109 9.20 18.56 10.59
C GLY A 109 10.24 17.58 11.13
N GLU A 110 11.52 17.82 10.88
CA GLU A 110 12.60 16.91 11.29
C GLU A 110 12.94 17.11 12.78
N LEU A 111 13.19 16.00 13.48
CA LEU A 111 13.66 16.04 14.86
C LEU A 111 15.18 16.22 14.89
N THR A 112 15.67 17.02 15.84
CA THR A 112 17.10 16.99 16.19
C THR A 112 17.48 15.62 16.78
N PRO A 113 18.75 15.19 16.72
CA PRO A 113 19.18 13.93 17.35
C PRO A 113 18.82 13.85 18.83
N GLU A 114 18.85 14.97 19.55
CA GLU A 114 18.46 15.05 20.95
C GLU A 114 16.96 14.83 21.15
N GLN A 115 16.11 15.41 20.30
CA GLN A 115 14.66 15.20 20.34
C GLN A 115 14.30 13.77 19.93
N ASP A 116 14.91 13.26 18.87
CA ASP A 116 14.70 11.90 18.40
C ASP A 116 15.07 10.87 19.47
N ALA A 117 16.15 11.10 20.22
CA ALA A 117 16.55 10.25 21.34
C ALA A 117 15.52 10.20 22.49
N THR A 118 14.63 11.20 22.60
CA THR A 118 13.53 11.20 23.59
C THR A 118 12.28 10.48 23.12
N VAL A 119 12.18 10.14 21.83
CA VAL A 119 11.03 9.41 21.29
C VAL A 119 11.01 8.00 21.89
N SER A 120 9.91 7.70 22.59
CA SER A 120 9.67 6.38 23.18
C SER A 120 9.56 5.33 22.07
N ARG A 121 10.43 4.32 22.12
CA ARG A 121 10.46 3.21 21.17
C ARG A 121 10.18 1.91 21.88
N ILE A 122 9.43 1.04 21.21
CA ILE A 122 9.15 -0.33 21.65
C ILE A 122 9.91 -1.30 20.73
N LEU A 123 10.45 -2.38 21.29
CA LEU A 123 11.04 -3.44 20.48
C LEU A 123 9.93 -4.23 19.77
N GLN A 124 10.24 -4.76 18.59
CA GLN A 124 9.29 -5.57 17.82
C GLN A 124 8.68 -6.71 18.66
N THR A 125 9.50 -7.42 19.44
CA THR A 125 9.04 -8.54 20.29
C THR A 125 8.04 -8.09 21.36
N ASP A 126 8.21 -6.90 21.91
CA ASP A 126 7.31 -6.36 22.94
C ASP A 126 6.01 -5.82 22.29
N ALA A 127 6.11 -5.28 21.08
CA ALA A 127 4.98 -4.86 20.28
C ALA A 127 4.12 -6.08 19.86
N GLU A 128 4.74 -7.18 19.42
CA GLU A 128 4.05 -8.44 19.08
C GLU A 128 3.20 -8.97 20.24
N ALA A 129 3.69 -8.86 21.47
CA ALA A 129 2.95 -9.28 22.67
C ALA A 129 1.64 -8.49 22.89
N LYS A 130 1.50 -7.31 22.26
CA LYS A 130 0.36 -6.40 22.38
C LYS A 130 -0.65 -6.51 21.23
N LEU A 131 -0.43 -7.36 20.22
CA LEU A 131 -1.28 -7.45 19.02
C LEU A 131 -2.78 -7.67 19.29
N ASN A 132 -3.12 -8.33 20.40
CA ASN A 132 -4.50 -8.64 20.78
C ASN A 132 -5.01 -7.82 21.98
N ASP A 133 -4.27 -6.81 22.42
CA ASP A 133 -4.70 -5.96 23.53
C ASP A 133 -5.74 -4.94 23.03
N PRO A 134 -6.99 -4.97 23.55
CA PRO A 134 -8.03 -4.04 23.13
C PRO A 134 -7.78 -2.58 23.53
N ASN A 135 -6.79 -2.32 24.40
CA ASN A 135 -6.42 -0.96 24.83
C ASN A 135 -5.29 -0.36 23.99
N VAL A 136 -4.82 -1.08 22.97
CA VAL A 136 -3.74 -0.66 22.08
C VAL A 136 -4.31 -0.38 20.70
N ILE A 137 -3.99 0.81 20.17
CA ILE A 137 -4.30 1.20 18.80
C ILE A 137 -3.03 1.17 17.98
N TRP A 138 -3.10 0.44 16.88
CA TRP A 138 -2.05 0.37 15.88
C TRP A 138 -2.27 1.42 14.81
N VAL A 139 -1.23 2.19 14.49
CA VAL A 139 -1.27 3.21 13.44
C VAL A 139 -0.16 2.94 12.44
N ASP A 140 -0.53 2.62 11.20
CA ASP A 140 0.39 2.47 10.08
C ASP A 140 0.59 3.83 9.42
N VAL A 141 1.82 4.34 9.42
CA VAL A 141 2.12 5.65 8.82
C VAL A 141 2.70 5.59 7.42
N ARG A 142 2.71 4.40 6.81
CA ARG A 142 3.15 4.18 5.42
C ARG A 142 2.09 4.62 4.43
N SER A 143 2.43 4.55 3.14
CA SER A 143 1.50 4.85 2.05
C SER A 143 0.30 3.89 2.01
N ASP A 144 -0.81 4.35 1.43
CA ASP A 144 -2.02 3.53 1.27
C ASP A 144 -1.73 2.22 0.53
N VAL A 145 -0.86 2.26 -0.48
CA VAL A 145 -0.48 1.08 -1.29
C VAL A 145 0.24 0.02 -0.44
N GLU A 146 1.15 0.42 0.44
CA GLU A 146 1.85 -0.50 1.34
C GLU A 146 0.91 -1.08 2.39
N PHE A 147 -0.04 -0.27 2.88
CA PHE A 147 -1.07 -0.73 3.80
C PHE A 147 -1.94 -1.80 3.15
N GLU A 148 -2.43 -1.57 1.92
CA GLU A 148 -3.26 -2.52 1.17
C GLU A 148 -2.53 -3.84 0.85
N GLN A 149 -1.22 -3.81 0.64
CA GLN A 149 -0.40 -5.00 0.41
C GLN A 149 -0.27 -5.89 1.65
N GLY A 150 -0.41 -5.30 2.84
CA GLY A 150 -0.37 -6.02 4.10
C GLY A 150 -0.08 -5.08 5.27
N HIS A 151 -0.88 -5.22 6.33
CA HIS A 151 -0.79 -4.42 7.54
C HIS A 151 -1.21 -5.24 8.77
N ILE A 152 -0.96 -4.70 9.96
CA ILE A 152 -1.38 -5.30 11.22
C ILE A 152 -2.93 -5.25 11.30
N PRO A 153 -3.64 -6.38 11.51
CA PRO A 153 -5.10 -6.37 11.55
C PRO A 153 -5.67 -5.40 12.57
N GLY A 154 -6.63 -4.57 12.15
CA GLY A 154 -7.24 -3.54 13.00
C GLY A 154 -6.43 -2.26 13.13
N SER A 155 -5.27 -2.14 12.47
CA SER A 155 -4.54 -0.87 12.42
C SER A 155 -5.28 0.18 11.58
N ARG A 156 -5.05 1.45 11.92
CA ARG A 156 -5.51 2.61 11.16
C ARG A 156 -4.36 3.10 10.29
N ASN A 157 -4.60 3.35 9.00
CA ASN A 157 -3.62 4.02 8.16
C ASN A 157 -3.75 5.54 8.31
N ILE A 158 -2.67 6.22 8.69
CA ILE A 158 -2.54 7.68 8.71
C ILE A 158 -1.19 8.02 8.09
N VAL A 159 -1.19 8.37 6.80
CA VAL A 159 0.03 8.58 6.03
C VAL A 159 0.79 9.80 6.57
N ALA A 160 2.01 9.58 7.07
CA ALA A 160 2.86 10.65 7.59
C ALA A 160 3.13 11.73 6.52
N TYR A 161 3.28 12.98 6.95
CA TYR A 161 3.56 14.17 6.14
C TYR A 161 2.44 14.61 5.19
N VAL A 162 1.38 13.80 5.03
CA VAL A 162 0.25 14.07 4.14
C VAL A 162 -1.05 14.24 4.94
N GLN A 163 -1.20 13.48 6.02
CA GLN A 163 -2.43 13.39 6.82
C GLN A 163 -2.18 13.72 8.30
N ASP A 164 -1.22 14.60 8.57
CA ASP A 164 -0.75 14.90 9.92
C ASP A 164 -1.85 15.44 10.86
N ASP A 165 -2.83 16.17 10.30
CA ASP A 165 -4.02 16.64 11.01
C ASP A 165 -4.85 15.49 11.61
N GLN A 166 -4.80 14.29 11.02
CA GLN A 166 -5.54 13.12 11.49
C GLN A 166 -5.00 12.55 12.81
N PHE A 167 -3.73 12.81 13.17
CA PHE A 167 -3.18 12.39 14.46
C PHE A 167 -3.90 13.05 15.65
N GLY A 168 -4.51 14.22 15.44
CA GLY A 168 -5.37 14.88 16.42
C GLY A 168 -6.63 14.09 16.76
N THR A 169 -7.09 13.21 15.88
CA THR A 169 -8.31 12.39 16.06
C THR A 169 -8.08 11.12 16.88
N LEU A 170 -6.82 10.77 17.17
CA LEU A 170 -6.49 9.57 17.91
C LEU A 170 -6.92 9.71 19.39
N PRO A 171 -7.53 8.65 19.97
CA PRO A 171 -8.00 8.70 21.35
C PRO A 171 -6.81 8.81 22.31
N LYS A 172 -6.94 9.69 23.31
CA LYS A 172 -5.85 10.04 24.24
C LYS A 172 -5.81 9.15 25.49
N ASP A 173 -6.80 8.27 25.64
CA ASP A 173 -6.98 7.34 26.76
C ASP A 173 -6.50 5.91 26.46
N GLN A 174 -6.00 5.66 25.26
CA GLN A 174 -5.46 4.38 24.81
C GLN A 174 -3.97 4.49 24.48
N GLU A 175 -3.27 3.37 24.56
CA GLU A 175 -1.88 3.29 24.10
C GLU A 175 -1.86 3.29 22.56
N ILE A 176 -1.05 4.17 21.96
CA ILE A 176 -0.93 4.28 20.51
C ILE A 176 0.46 3.78 20.12
N ILE A 177 0.51 2.77 19.25
CA ILE A 177 1.74 2.27 18.65
C ILE A 177 1.74 2.63 17.17
N LEU A 178 2.66 3.53 16.80
CA LEU A 178 2.91 3.89 15.41
C LEU A 178 3.99 2.99 14.83
N TYR A 179 3.85 2.61 13.55
CA TYR A 179 4.87 1.86 12.83
C TYR A 179 5.01 2.31 11.38
N CYS A 180 6.23 2.19 10.86
CA CYS A 180 6.61 2.46 9.48
C CYS A 180 7.48 1.31 8.93
N ALA A 181 7.99 1.46 7.70
CA ALA A 181 8.87 0.50 7.02
C ALA A 181 10.33 0.60 7.48
#